data_AF-A0A061DB15-F1
#
_entry.id   AF-A0A061DB15-F1
#
_cell.length_a   1.000
_cell.length_b   1.000
_cell.length_c   1.000
_cell.angle_alpha   90.00
_cell.angle_beta   90.00
_cell.angle_gamma   90.00
#
_symmetry.space_group_name_H-M   'P 1'
#
loop_
_entity.id
_entity.type
_entity.pdbx_description
1 polymer ?
#
loop_
_entity_poly.entity_id
_entity_poly.type
_entity_poly.pdbx_seq_one_letter_code
_entity_poly.pdbx_strand_id
1 'polypeptide(L)'
;MVYNSLTDAPRNLKEGIDWLLALKGTDAENNLAAMGAALYDFLVDKPVGYTEVPALEKVKLVSKEFLKQPELKKQLSVGHMLAKFNKPINKKATFLQKLFGGVDKCNYMNVVKETPLSAQTIAQKLGTAINGFEKFLEKITTADKYESAYGSEATWEASCSKKPEDCAAVFVGIAPMIWAGIRSLENACFDDDYSWPGLRNKKNVSAKVLSALGFKDSECLHNTSAVYVASAVAIVWKELLTFYDLSGFWAFYDCTKACSVTAEPSVEPVKPEVDVEKPVQIAKAAKVASAVKAAKKAAKKVSKKARQKKQKKKQVSAEQ
;
A
#
# COMPACT_ATOMS: atom_id res chain seq x y z
N MET A 1 -9.51 2.53 26.39
CA MET A 1 -8.86 1.44 25.63
C MET A 1 -9.93 0.57 24.97
N VAL A 2 -9.68 0.06 23.76
CA VAL A 2 -10.67 -0.62 22.89
C VAL A 2 -10.18 -2.02 22.46
N TYR A 3 -8.87 -2.21 22.36
CA TYR A 3 -8.24 -3.43 21.86
C TYR A 3 -7.30 -4.04 22.89
N ASN A 4 -7.28 -5.37 22.97
CA ASN A 4 -6.49 -6.13 23.94
C ASN A 4 -5.43 -7.03 23.27
N SER A 5 -5.34 -7.02 21.94
CA SER A 5 -4.33 -7.78 21.17
C SER A 5 -3.80 -6.96 19.99
N LEU A 6 -2.52 -7.13 19.65
CA LEU A 6 -1.94 -6.60 18.40
C LEU A 6 -2.47 -7.28 17.13
N THR A 7 -3.25 -8.36 17.26
CA THR A 7 -4.01 -8.92 16.12
C THR A 7 -5.31 -8.15 15.85
N ASP A 8 -5.76 -7.30 16.76
CA ASP A 8 -6.93 -6.44 16.56
C ASP A 8 -6.55 -5.28 15.63
N ALA A 9 -7.30 -5.12 14.54
CA ALA A 9 -6.96 -4.17 13.49
C ALA A 9 -7.39 -2.72 13.80
N PRO A 10 -6.45 -1.74 13.79
CA PRO A 10 -6.77 -0.32 13.87
C PRO A 10 -7.76 0.14 12.80
N ARG A 11 -8.63 1.11 13.13
CA ARG A 11 -9.66 1.67 12.24
C ARG A 11 -9.39 3.09 11.77
N ASN A 12 -8.40 3.77 12.35
CA ASN A 12 -7.99 5.12 11.98
C ASN A 12 -6.49 5.33 12.25
N LEU A 13 -5.97 6.52 11.91
CA LEU A 13 -4.55 6.85 12.09
C LEU A 13 -4.14 6.83 13.56
N LYS A 14 -4.94 7.39 14.47
CA LYS A 14 -4.63 7.40 15.91
C LYS A 14 -4.46 5.98 16.43
N GLU A 15 -5.44 5.11 16.16
CA GLU A 15 -5.37 3.68 16.52
C GLU A 15 -4.17 2.98 15.86
N GLY A 16 -3.81 3.36 14.62
CA GLY A 16 -2.63 2.84 13.93
C GLY A 16 -1.31 3.27 14.58
N ILE A 17 -1.26 4.46 15.17
CA ILE A 17 -0.14 4.94 15.97
C ILE A 17 -0.14 4.23 17.33
N ASP A 18 -1.28 4.13 18.02
CA ASP A 18 -1.39 3.39 19.29
C ASP A 18 -0.92 1.94 19.15
N TRP A 19 -1.25 1.27 18.04
CA TRP A 19 -0.77 -0.08 17.71
C TRP A 19 0.76 -0.14 17.59
N LEU A 20 1.38 0.86 16.95
CA LEU A 20 2.85 0.95 16.83
C LEU A 20 3.53 1.21 18.18
N LEU A 21 2.88 1.93 19.09
CA LEU A 21 3.38 2.14 20.45
C LEU A 21 3.20 0.90 21.32
N ALA A 22 2.06 0.20 21.20
CA ALA A 22 1.81 -1.06 21.89
C ALA A 22 2.79 -2.18 21.43
N LEU A 23 3.13 -2.20 20.13
CA LEU A 23 4.17 -3.07 19.58
C LEU A 23 5.54 -2.85 20.23
N LYS A 24 5.91 -1.61 20.58
CA LYS A 24 7.16 -1.30 21.30
C LYS A 24 7.18 -2.02 22.65
N GLY A 25 6.09 -1.90 23.41
CA GLY A 25 5.95 -2.53 24.73
C GLY A 25 7.07 -2.13 25.71
N THR A 26 7.35 -3.00 26.68
CA THR A 26 8.42 -2.81 27.67
C THR A 26 9.81 -3.25 27.17
N ASP A 27 9.86 -4.09 26.13
CA ASP A 27 11.09 -4.64 25.54
C ASP A 27 11.16 -4.28 24.06
N ALA A 28 11.44 -3.00 23.80
CA ALA A 28 11.44 -2.44 22.46
C ALA A 28 12.45 -3.12 21.52
N GLU A 29 13.59 -3.58 22.03
CA GLU A 29 14.64 -4.19 21.19
C GLU A 29 14.18 -5.56 20.68
N ASN A 30 13.75 -6.46 21.57
CA ASN A 30 13.32 -7.80 21.18
C ASN A 30 12.01 -7.79 20.39
N ASN A 31 11.04 -6.96 20.79
CA ASN A 31 9.75 -6.86 20.08
C ASN A 31 9.92 -6.36 18.64
N LEU A 32 10.78 -5.35 18.42
CA LEU A 32 11.02 -4.81 17.08
C LEU A 32 11.93 -5.70 16.24
N ALA A 33 12.88 -6.41 16.85
CA ALA A 33 13.64 -7.44 16.15
C ALA A 33 12.73 -8.59 15.67
N ALA A 34 11.84 -9.08 16.53
CA ALA A 34 10.88 -10.13 16.20
C ALA A 34 9.87 -9.68 15.13
N MET A 35 9.38 -8.43 15.21
CA MET A 35 8.54 -7.86 14.16
C MET A 35 9.28 -7.65 12.83
N GLY A 36 10.55 -7.23 12.88
CA GLY A 36 11.40 -7.08 11.69
C GLY A 36 11.63 -8.42 10.98
N ALA A 37 11.82 -9.50 11.75
CA ALA A 37 11.88 -10.86 11.22
C ALA A 37 10.54 -11.31 10.64
N ALA A 38 9.44 -11.15 11.39
CA ALA A 38 8.11 -11.52 10.93
C ALA A 38 7.70 -10.80 9.63
N LEU A 39 8.02 -9.52 9.49
CA LEU A 39 7.79 -8.76 8.26
C LEU A 39 8.71 -9.20 7.12
N TYR A 40 9.98 -9.51 7.40
CA TYR A 40 10.90 -10.03 6.40
C TYR A 40 10.36 -11.35 5.83
N ASP A 41 10.05 -12.32 6.69
CA ASP A 41 9.52 -13.63 6.30
C ASP A 41 8.15 -13.51 5.60
N PHE A 42 7.31 -12.59 6.07
CA PHE A 42 6.01 -12.30 5.46
C PHE A 42 6.10 -11.65 4.07
N LEU A 43 7.21 -10.97 3.74
CA LEU A 43 7.38 -10.23 2.49
C LEU A 43 8.39 -10.87 1.52
N VAL A 44 9.36 -11.65 2.00
CA VAL A 44 10.46 -12.15 1.17
C VAL A 44 9.94 -13.11 0.10
N ASP A 45 9.17 -14.13 0.48
CA ASP A 45 8.79 -15.21 -0.45
C ASP A 45 7.44 -15.07 -1.13
N LYS A 46 6.72 -13.98 -0.87
CA LYS A 46 5.47 -13.71 -1.59
C LYS A 46 5.79 -13.30 -3.04
N PRO A 47 5.19 -13.94 -4.06
CA PRO A 47 5.30 -13.51 -5.45
C PRO A 47 4.45 -12.26 -5.72
N VAL A 48 4.93 -11.40 -6.63
CA VAL A 48 4.22 -10.18 -7.08
C VAL A 48 2.80 -10.52 -7.55
N GLY A 49 1.79 -10.02 -6.83
CA GLY A 49 0.37 -10.13 -7.19
C GLY A 49 -0.30 -11.49 -7.01
N TYR A 50 0.25 -12.41 -6.20
CA TYR A 50 -0.29 -13.77 -6.00
C TYR A 50 -0.18 -14.28 -4.55
N THR A 51 -0.67 -13.52 -3.57
CA THR A 51 -0.92 -14.08 -2.22
C THR A 51 -2.18 -13.49 -1.61
N GLU A 52 -3.17 -14.34 -1.36
CA GLU A 52 -4.28 -14.03 -0.47
C GLU A 52 -3.87 -14.44 0.95
N VAL A 53 -3.84 -13.49 1.88
CA VAL A 53 -3.59 -13.75 3.31
C VAL A 53 -4.87 -13.36 4.06
N PRO A 54 -5.68 -14.30 4.57
CA PRO A 54 -6.99 -14.00 5.13
C PRO A 54 -7.00 -12.99 6.27
N ALA A 55 -5.93 -12.92 7.08
CA ALA A 55 -5.74 -11.87 8.09
C ALA A 55 -5.57 -10.50 7.45
N LEU A 56 -4.65 -10.38 6.48
CA LEU A 56 -4.36 -9.13 5.76
C LEU A 56 -5.57 -8.60 4.99
N GLU A 57 -6.36 -9.46 4.33
CA GLU A 57 -7.55 -9.02 3.59
C GLU A 57 -8.59 -8.33 4.48
N LYS A 58 -8.76 -8.79 5.72
CA LYS A 58 -9.62 -8.12 6.70
C LYS A 58 -9.11 -6.72 7.03
N VAL A 59 -7.80 -6.58 7.28
CA VAL A 59 -7.19 -5.28 7.62
C VAL A 59 -7.15 -4.34 6.42
N LYS A 60 -6.92 -4.86 5.20
CA LYS A 60 -7.04 -4.09 3.96
C LYS A 60 -8.42 -3.47 3.80
N LEU A 61 -9.50 -4.19 4.13
CA LEU A 61 -10.85 -3.61 4.08
C LEU A 61 -11.01 -2.46 5.07
N VAL A 62 -10.52 -2.62 6.32
CA VAL A 62 -10.56 -1.55 7.34
C VAL A 62 -9.80 -0.31 6.87
N SER A 63 -8.55 -0.45 6.42
CA SER A 63 -7.76 0.64 5.86
C SER A 63 -8.43 1.28 4.63
N LYS A 64 -9.11 0.49 3.79
CA LYS A 64 -9.82 0.99 2.61
C LYS A 64 -11.05 1.84 2.98
N GLU A 65 -11.82 1.45 4.00
CA GLU A 65 -12.95 2.25 4.48
C GLU A 65 -12.49 3.53 5.18
N PHE A 66 -11.41 3.48 5.96
CA PHE A 66 -10.77 4.67 6.52
C PHE A 66 -10.42 5.71 5.43
N LEU A 67 -9.80 5.27 4.33
CA LEU A 67 -9.42 6.15 3.21
C LEU A 67 -10.63 6.73 2.44
N LYS A 68 -11.81 6.08 2.51
CA LYS A 68 -13.06 6.54 1.89
C LYS A 68 -13.78 7.63 2.68
N GLN A 69 -13.31 8.02 3.87
CA GLN A 69 -13.92 9.10 4.65
C GLN A 69 -14.01 10.41 3.82
N PRO A 70 -15.13 11.16 3.88
CA PRO A 70 -15.33 12.38 3.09
C PRO A 70 -14.21 13.42 3.20
N GLU A 71 -13.60 13.52 4.38
CA GLU A 71 -12.52 14.43 4.77
C GLU A 71 -11.17 14.06 4.14
N LEU A 72 -10.98 12.78 3.82
CA LEU A 72 -9.73 12.23 3.30
C LEU A 72 -9.81 11.97 1.79
N LYS A 73 -10.89 11.36 1.31
CA LYS A 73 -11.01 10.80 -0.05
C LYS A 73 -10.78 11.76 -1.22
N LYS A 74 -10.95 13.07 -0.98
CA LYS A 74 -10.77 14.11 -2.00
C LYS A 74 -9.30 14.51 -2.21
N GLN A 75 -8.40 14.15 -1.30
CA GLN A 75 -7.00 14.52 -1.38
C GLN A 75 -6.26 13.67 -2.41
N LEU A 76 -5.33 14.27 -3.18
CA LEU A 76 -4.63 13.56 -4.26
C LEU A 76 -3.82 12.35 -3.78
N SER A 77 -3.19 12.45 -2.61
CA SER A 77 -2.47 11.34 -1.95
C SER A 77 -3.40 10.18 -1.59
N VAL A 78 -4.55 10.47 -1.00
CA VAL A 78 -5.58 9.48 -0.63
C VAL A 78 -6.24 8.89 -1.87
N GLY A 79 -6.51 9.70 -2.90
CA GLY A 79 -7.01 9.25 -4.19
C GLY A 79 -6.05 8.30 -4.90
N HIS A 80 -4.74 8.59 -4.89
CA HIS A 80 -3.72 7.67 -5.39
C HIS A 80 -3.67 6.38 -4.57
N MET A 81 -3.80 6.49 -3.23
CA MET A 81 -3.82 5.34 -2.35
C MET A 81 -5.04 4.44 -2.58
N LEU A 82 -6.25 5.00 -2.57
CA LEU A 82 -7.48 4.33 -2.96
C LEU A 82 -7.40 3.72 -4.36
N ALA A 83 -6.70 4.37 -5.30
CA ALA A 83 -6.46 3.78 -6.61
C ALA A 83 -5.58 2.51 -6.53
N LYS A 84 -4.65 2.37 -5.57
CA LYS A 84 -3.92 1.11 -5.33
C LYS A 84 -4.78 0.02 -4.65
N PHE A 85 -5.88 0.40 -3.97
CA PHE A 85 -6.90 -0.54 -3.48
C PHE A 85 -7.98 -0.91 -4.51
N ASN A 86 -7.99 -0.29 -5.71
CA ASN A 86 -9.10 -0.35 -6.68
C ASN A 86 -8.71 -0.46 -8.18
N LYS A 87 -7.46 -0.17 -8.58
CA LYS A 87 -6.96 -0.36 -9.97
C LYS A 87 -6.92 -1.86 -10.32
N PRO A 88 -6.47 -2.29 -11.53
CA PRO A 88 -6.05 -3.68 -11.82
C PRO A 88 -4.51 -3.94 -11.85
N ILE A 89 -4.00 -5.00 -11.18
CA ILE A 89 -2.62 -5.50 -11.39
C ILE A 89 -2.62 -6.13 -12.78
N ASN A 90 -1.89 -5.52 -13.72
CA ASN A 90 -1.71 -6.14 -15.03
C ASN A 90 -0.79 -7.36 -14.90
N LYS A 91 -1.40 -8.54 -14.73
CA LYS A 91 -0.77 -9.88 -14.65
C LYS A 91 0.11 -10.22 -15.87
N LYS A 92 0.08 -9.41 -16.94
CA LYS A 92 0.97 -9.45 -18.10
C LYS A 92 1.51 -8.06 -18.43
N ALA A 93 2.38 -7.53 -17.56
CA ALA A 93 3.25 -6.39 -17.90
C ALA A 93 4.08 -6.75 -19.14
N THR A 94 3.66 -6.26 -20.30
CA THR A 94 4.32 -6.55 -21.58
C THR A 94 5.73 -5.99 -21.58
N PHE A 95 6.63 -6.59 -22.38
CA PHE A 95 8.01 -6.13 -22.51
C PHE A 95 8.10 -4.61 -22.80
N LEU A 96 7.16 -4.09 -23.59
CA LEU A 96 7.04 -2.66 -23.89
C LEU A 96 6.68 -1.82 -22.65
N GLN A 97 5.72 -2.26 -21.82
CA GLN A 97 5.36 -1.55 -20.58
C GLN A 97 6.53 -1.49 -19.58
N LYS A 98 7.38 -2.53 -19.53
CA LYS A 98 8.61 -2.53 -18.72
C LYS A 98 9.72 -1.64 -19.28
N LEU A 99 9.75 -1.44 -20.60
CA LEU A 99 10.82 -0.68 -21.28
C LEU A 99 10.54 0.82 -21.38
N PHE A 100 9.26 1.22 -21.42
CA PHE A 100 8.83 2.61 -21.63
C PHE A 100 8.31 3.32 -20.36
N GLY A 101 8.59 2.79 -19.16
CA GLY A 101 8.35 3.49 -17.89
C GLY A 101 6.88 3.71 -17.50
N GLY A 102 5.91 3.11 -18.21
CA GLY A 102 4.47 3.33 -17.99
C GLY A 102 3.87 2.64 -16.74
N VAL A 103 4.71 2.14 -15.83
CA VAL A 103 4.31 1.45 -14.59
C VAL A 103 5.36 1.75 -13.52
N ASP A 104 4.96 2.24 -12.34
CA ASP A 104 5.92 2.45 -11.24
C ASP A 104 6.63 1.15 -10.88
N LYS A 105 7.94 1.26 -10.56
CA LYS A 105 8.79 0.16 -10.08
C LYS A 105 8.12 -0.61 -8.92
N CYS A 106 7.45 0.11 -8.03
CA CYS A 106 6.70 -0.38 -6.87
C CYS A 106 5.50 -1.29 -7.20
N ASN A 107 5.05 -1.37 -8.46
CA ASN A 107 3.88 -2.19 -8.85
C ASN A 107 4.28 -3.58 -9.37
N TYR A 108 5.58 -3.89 -9.50
CA TYR A 108 6.05 -5.19 -10.01
C TYR A 108 7.40 -5.67 -9.45
N MET A 109 7.95 -5.02 -8.43
CA MET A 109 9.23 -5.38 -7.81
C MET A 109 9.06 -5.55 -6.30
N ASN A 110 9.51 -6.70 -5.79
CA ASN A 110 9.56 -6.98 -4.36
C ASN A 110 10.64 -6.11 -3.73
N VAL A 111 10.22 -5.14 -2.90
CA VAL A 111 11.14 -4.17 -2.28
C VAL A 111 12.17 -4.84 -1.36
N VAL A 112 11.82 -5.97 -0.72
CA VAL A 112 12.71 -6.75 0.15
C VAL A 112 13.76 -7.56 -0.63
N LYS A 113 13.48 -7.90 -1.90
CA LYS A 113 14.44 -8.59 -2.79
C LYS A 113 15.36 -7.65 -3.55
N GLU A 114 14.88 -6.45 -3.89
CA GLU A 114 15.56 -5.50 -4.79
C GLU A 114 16.29 -4.38 -4.04
N THR A 115 15.77 -3.97 -2.87
CA THR A 115 16.52 -3.28 -1.84
C THR A 115 16.90 -4.34 -0.81
N PRO A 116 18.17 -4.49 -0.38
CA PRO A 116 18.57 -5.50 0.60
C PRO A 116 18.11 -5.10 2.03
N LEU A 117 16.79 -5.10 2.23
CA LEU A 117 16.15 -4.89 3.53
C LEU A 117 16.22 -6.20 4.32
N SER A 118 17.26 -6.34 5.13
CA SER A 118 17.30 -7.38 6.16
C SER A 118 16.22 -7.16 7.22
N ALA A 119 15.83 -8.22 7.94
CA ALA A 119 14.99 -8.12 9.14
C ALA A 119 15.48 -7.04 10.13
N GLN A 120 16.80 -6.95 10.33
CA GLN A 120 17.44 -5.94 11.17
C GLN A 120 17.22 -4.51 10.65
N THR A 121 17.35 -4.28 9.33
CA THR A 121 17.09 -2.98 8.70
C THR A 121 15.61 -2.59 8.80
N ILE A 122 14.70 -3.55 8.71
CA ILE A 122 13.26 -3.34 8.93
C ILE A 122 13.03 -2.92 10.39
N ALA A 123 13.55 -3.68 11.36
CA ALA A 123 13.44 -3.37 12.80
C ALA A 123 13.96 -1.96 13.14
N GLN A 124 15.14 -1.59 12.64
CA GLN A 124 15.73 -0.26 12.85
C GLN A 124 14.85 0.86 12.28
N LYS A 125 14.30 0.67 11.08
CA LYS A 125 13.39 1.66 10.45
C LYS A 125 12.08 1.78 11.21
N LEU A 126 11.54 0.68 11.73
CA LEU A 126 10.35 0.69 12.59
C LEU A 126 10.60 1.39 13.92
N GLY A 127 11.70 1.08 14.62
CA GLY A 127 12.06 1.78 15.86
C GLY A 127 12.25 3.28 15.66
N THR A 128 12.87 3.67 14.53
CA THR A 128 12.97 5.09 14.13
C THR A 128 11.58 5.73 13.93
N ALA A 129 10.69 5.05 13.20
CA ALA A 129 9.32 5.51 12.96
C ALA A 129 8.50 5.65 14.25
N ILE A 130 8.57 4.66 15.14
CA ILE A 130 7.87 4.62 16.43
C ILE A 130 8.32 5.78 17.31
N ASN A 131 9.63 5.98 17.47
CA ASN A 131 10.17 7.11 18.23
C ASN A 131 9.83 8.48 17.60
N GLY A 132 9.61 8.51 16.28
CA GLY A 132 9.07 9.67 15.58
C GLY A 132 7.59 9.91 15.90
N PHE A 133 6.79 8.84 15.99
CA PHE A 133 5.36 8.92 16.33
C PHE A 133 5.11 9.31 17.79
N GLU A 134 5.94 8.88 18.73
CA GLU A 134 5.90 9.37 20.13
C GLU A 134 6.01 10.91 20.17
N LYS A 135 7.05 11.45 19.52
CA LYS A 135 7.29 12.91 19.41
C LYS A 135 6.25 13.65 18.57
N PHE A 136 5.60 12.97 17.63
CA PHE A 136 4.46 13.50 16.89
C PHE A 136 3.27 13.68 17.84
N LEU A 137 2.93 12.68 18.65
CA LEU A 137 1.84 12.76 19.63
C LEU A 137 2.09 13.84 20.69
N GLU A 138 3.30 13.92 21.24
CA GLU A 138 3.74 14.98 22.18
C GLU A 138 3.49 16.40 21.64
N LYS A 139 3.49 16.58 20.32
CA LYS A 139 3.28 17.87 19.64
C LYS A 139 1.84 18.21 19.28
N ILE A 140 0.94 17.22 19.27
CA ILE A 140 -0.47 17.43 18.86
C ILE A 140 -1.48 17.11 19.96
N THR A 141 -1.11 16.34 20.98
CA THR A 141 -1.98 15.90 22.07
C THR A 141 -1.47 16.32 23.45
N THR A 142 -2.35 16.33 24.45
CA THR A 142 -1.99 16.62 25.85
C THR A 142 -1.90 15.31 26.63
N ALA A 143 -0.76 15.08 27.30
CA ALA A 143 -0.44 13.77 27.91
C ALA A 143 -1.43 13.30 28.99
N ASP A 144 -2.07 14.23 29.70
CA ASP A 144 -3.10 13.97 30.72
C ASP A 144 -4.45 13.52 30.13
N LYS A 145 -4.66 13.73 28.82
CA LYS A 145 -5.93 13.46 28.12
C LYS A 145 -5.79 12.40 27.03
N TYR A 146 -4.57 11.99 26.70
CA TYR A 146 -4.33 11.01 25.65
C TYR A 146 -4.61 9.59 26.14
N GLU A 147 -5.69 8.99 25.64
CA GLU A 147 -6.00 7.58 25.92
C GLU A 147 -5.60 6.69 24.73
N SER A 148 -4.71 5.72 24.97
CA SER A 148 -4.39 4.69 23.98
C SER A 148 -5.62 3.84 23.63
N ALA A 149 -5.77 3.50 22.34
CA ALA A 149 -6.73 2.50 21.89
C ALA A 149 -6.35 1.07 22.33
N TYR A 150 -5.06 0.78 22.56
CA TYR A 150 -4.54 -0.53 22.91
C TYR A 150 -4.23 -0.65 24.41
N GLY A 151 -4.67 -1.76 25.00
CA GLY A 151 -4.48 -2.10 26.42
C GLY A 151 -3.07 -2.56 26.77
N SER A 152 -2.79 -2.64 28.07
CA SER A 152 -1.56 -3.23 28.64
C SER A 152 -1.34 -4.69 28.22
N GLU A 153 -2.41 -5.37 27.83
CA GLU A 153 -2.46 -6.76 27.40
C GLU A 153 -1.99 -6.92 25.94
N ALA A 154 -2.10 -5.86 25.12
CA ALA A 154 -1.78 -5.86 23.70
C ALA A 154 -0.27 -5.81 23.42
N THR A 155 0.45 -6.77 23.96
CA THR A 155 1.91 -6.92 23.82
C THR A 155 2.27 -7.86 22.67
N TRP A 156 3.51 -7.78 22.19
CA TRP A 156 4.07 -8.76 21.24
C TRP A 156 3.96 -10.19 21.77
N GLU A 157 4.33 -10.42 23.04
CA GLU A 157 4.35 -11.76 23.62
C GLU A 157 2.94 -12.39 23.73
N ALA A 158 1.96 -11.61 24.18
CA ALA A 158 0.58 -12.09 24.28
C ALA A 158 -0.09 -12.29 22.91
N SER A 159 0.23 -11.45 21.92
CA SER A 159 -0.51 -11.35 20.66
C SER A 159 0.15 -12.08 19.49
N CYS A 160 1.48 -12.00 19.40
CA CYS A 160 2.24 -12.27 18.18
C CYS A 160 3.15 -13.49 18.29
N SER A 161 3.78 -13.76 19.45
CA SER A 161 4.83 -14.80 19.58
C SER A 161 4.42 -16.20 19.10
N LYS A 162 3.14 -16.58 19.20
CA LYS A 162 2.62 -17.86 18.69
C LYS A 162 2.43 -17.91 17.17
N LYS A 163 2.14 -16.76 16.54
CA LYS A 163 1.88 -16.65 15.09
C LYS A 163 2.25 -15.25 14.57
N PRO A 164 3.56 -14.94 14.44
CA PRO A 164 4.01 -13.59 14.09
C PRO A 164 3.48 -13.08 12.74
N GLU A 165 3.14 -13.99 11.81
CA GLU A 165 2.50 -13.68 10.53
C GLU A 165 1.19 -12.88 10.70
N ASP A 166 0.40 -13.10 11.76
CA ASP A 166 -0.85 -12.36 11.95
C ASP A 166 -0.60 -10.89 12.31
N CYS A 167 0.40 -10.61 13.15
CA CYS A 167 0.80 -9.23 13.46
C CYS A 167 1.50 -8.55 12.27
N ALA A 168 2.32 -9.30 11.50
CA ALA A 168 2.87 -8.82 10.24
C ALA A 168 1.76 -8.45 9.23
N ALA A 169 0.72 -9.28 9.11
CA ALA A 169 -0.45 -9.02 8.28
C ALA A 169 -1.24 -7.79 8.76
N VAL A 170 -1.39 -7.55 10.07
CA VAL A 170 -1.98 -6.30 10.58
C VAL A 170 -1.14 -5.09 10.16
N PHE A 171 0.18 -5.10 10.41
CA PHE A 171 1.06 -3.99 10.03
C PHE A 171 1.00 -3.67 8.53
N VAL A 172 1.17 -4.68 7.68
CA VAL A 172 1.12 -4.51 6.22
C VAL A 172 -0.24 -3.96 5.78
N GLY A 173 -1.32 -4.39 6.45
CA GLY A 173 -2.68 -3.91 6.21
C GLY A 173 -2.90 -2.44 6.60
N ILE A 174 -2.33 -1.97 7.72
CA ILE A 174 -2.49 -0.59 8.21
C ILE A 174 -1.47 0.41 7.66
N ALA A 175 -0.32 -0.03 7.16
CA ALA A 175 0.70 0.85 6.61
C ALA A 175 0.20 1.85 5.53
N PRO A 176 -0.73 1.48 4.61
CA PRO A 176 -1.39 2.43 3.71
C PRO A 176 -2.20 3.53 4.42
N MET A 177 -2.90 3.17 5.51
CA MET A 177 -3.71 4.08 6.32
C MET A 177 -2.81 5.06 7.09
N ILE A 178 -1.72 4.56 7.68
CA ILE A 178 -0.75 5.38 8.40
C ILE A 178 -0.11 6.40 7.45
N TRP A 179 0.41 5.94 6.30
CA TRP A 179 1.02 6.81 5.29
C TRP A 179 0.05 7.89 4.81
N ALA A 180 -1.16 7.49 4.43
CA ALA A 180 -2.15 8.41 3.87
C ALA A 180 -2.72 9.36 4.92
N GLY A 181 -2.86 8.91 6.17
CA GLY A 181 -3.32 9.74 7.28
C GLY A 181 -2.34 10.88 7.58
N ILE A 182 -1.05 10.58 7.71
CA ILE A 182 -0.04 11.63 7.92
C ILE A 182 0.08 12.55 6.71
N ARG A 183 0.08 12.00 5.48
CA ARG A 183 0.07 12.85 4.28
C ARG A 183 -1.20 13.71 4.17
N SER A 184 -2.30 13.30 4.80
CA SER A 184 -3.54 14.08 4.87
C SER A 184 -3.47 15.24 5.86
N LEU A 185 -2.76 15.07 6.98
CA LEU A 185 -2.43 16.18 7.88
C LEU A 185 -1.50 17.19 7.21
N GLU A 186 -0.48 16.71 6.51
CA GLU A 186 0.46 17.57 5.80
C GLU A 186 -0.27 18.48 4.80
N ASN A 187 -1.06 17.90 3.90
CA ASN A 187 -1.83 18.67 2.93
C ASN A 187 -2.74 19.68 3.64
N ALA A 188 -3.41 19.28 4.73
CA ALA A 188 -4.27 20.17 5.52
C ALA A 188 -3.53 21.32 6.22
N CYS A 189 -2.20 21.28 6.33
CA CYS A 189 -1.38 22.38 6.84
C CYS A 189 -0.95 23.39 5.77
N PHE A 190 -0.97 23.01 4.49
CA PHE A 190 -0.48 23.82 3.37
C PHE A 190 -1.57 24.25 2.36
N ASP A 191 -2.81 23.78 2.52
CA ASP A 191 -3.94 24.03 1.62
C ASP A 191 -4.49 25.48 1.65
N ASP A 192 -3.75 26.44 2.23
CA ASP A 192 -4.03 27.87 2.12
C ASP A 192 -3.40 28.50 0.86
N ASP A 193 -2.29 27.96 0.33
CA ASP A 193 -1.50 28.58 -0.76
C ASP A 193 -2.05 28.37 -2.19
N TYR A 194 -2.88 27.35 -2.41
CA TYR A 194 -3.55 27.12 -3.72
C TYR A 194 -4.99 27.63 -3.75
N SER A 195 -5.41 28.44 -2.77
CA SER A 195 -6.74 29.04 -2.77
C SER A 195 -6.84 30.19 -3.77
N TRP A 196 -7.69 29.99 -4.79
CA TRP A 196 -8.23 31.07 -5.63
C TRP A 196 -8.70 32.23 -4.73
N PRO A 197 -8.35 33.50 -5.02
CA PRO A 197 -8.66 34.62 -4.14
C PRO A 197 -10.17 34.79 -3.98
N GLY A 198 -10.72 34.31 -2.86
CA GLY A 198 -12.17 34.35 -2.60
C GLY A 198 -12.65 33.59 -1.35
N LEU A 199 -12.05 32.46 -0.97
CA LEU A 199 -12.49 31.67 0.21
C LEU A 199 -11.49 31.71 1.39
N ARG A 200 -11.34 32.89 2.00
CA ARG A 200 -10.74 32.99 3.34
C ARG A 200 -11.73 32.52 4.41
N ASN A 201 -11.58 31.29 4.91
CA ASN A 201 -11.98 30.83 6.26
C ASN A 201 -11.65 29.33 6.44
N LYS A 202 -10.36 28.97 6.67
CA LYS A 202 -9.91 27.56 6.79
C LYS A 202 -9.42 27.09 8.17
N LYS A 203 -9.64 27.85 9.25
CA LYS A 203 -9.30 27.44 10.64
C LYS A 203 -9.84 26.06 11.06
N ASN A 204 -10.86 25.53 10.38
CA ASN A 204 -11.53 24.28 10.73
C ASN A 204 -11.10 23.06 9.87
N VAL A 205 -10.20 23.22 8.89
CA VAL A 205 -9.80 22.10 8.01
C VAL A 205 -8.91 21.10 8.76
N SER A 206 -7.92 21.59 9.51
CA SER A 206 -7.06 20.75 10.36
C SER A 206 -7.83 20.00 11.42
N ALA A 207 -8.77 20.64 12.12
CA ALA A 207 -9.61 20.01 13.14
C ALA A 207 -10.48 18.87 12.58
N LYS A 208 -11.16 19.10 11.44
CA LYS A 208 -11.95 18.04 10.77
C LYS A 208 -11.09 16.88 10.31
N VAL A 209 -9.88 17.15 9.80
CA VAL A 209 -8.94 16.10 9.41
C VAL A 209 -8.45 15.33 10.64
N LEU A 210 -8.03 16.00 11.73
CA LEU A 210 -7.65 15.34 12.99
C LEU A 210 -8.77 14.43 13.54
N SER A 211 -10.02 14.90 13.52
CA SER A 211 -11.19 14.11 13.92
C SER A 211 -11.39 12.86 13.05
N ALA A 212 -11.34 12.98 11.71
CA ALA A 212 -11.40 11.83 10.79
C ALA A 212 -10.20 10.87 10.91
N LEU A 213 -9.11 11.33 11.51
CA LEU A 213 -7.91 10.54 11.82
C LEU A 213 -7.97 9.87 13.19
N GLY A 214 -9.04 10.09 13.98
CA GLY A 214 -9.30 9.45 15.26
C GLY A 214 -8.93 10.29 16.49
N PHE A 215 -8.39 11.49 16.32
CA PHE A 215 -8.03 12.38 17.44
C PHE A 215 -9.25 13.20 17.88
N LYS A 216 -9.60 13.14 19.17
CA LYS A 216 -10.68 13.96 19.73
C LYS A 216 -10.19 15.39 19.99
N ASP A 217 -11.05 16.39 19.81
CA ASP A 217 -10.73 17.80 20.14
C ASP A 217 -10.31 17.98 21.61
N SER A 218 -10.79 17.13 22.51
CA SER A 218 -10.41 17.10 23.94
C SER A 218 -9.00 16.55 24.20
N GLU A 219 -8.49 15.67 23.33
CA GLU A 219 -7.16 15.06 23.42
C GLU A 219 -6.09 15.98 22.83
N CYS A 220 -6.47 16.73 21.79
CA CYS A 220 -5.63 17.70 21.12
C CYS A 220 -5.18 18.85 22.04
N LEU A 221 -3.99 19.40 21.79
CA LEU A 221 -3.54 20.63 22.46
C LEU A 221 -4.47 21.80 22.09
N HIS A 222 -4.77 22.66 23.07
CA HIS A 222 -5.63 23.82 22.84
C HIS A 222 -4.95 24.78 21.85
N ASN A 223 -5.66 25.15 20.77
CA ASN A 223 -5.12 25.92 19.64
C ASN A 223 -3.97 25.23 18.88
N THR A 224 -4.00 23.89 18.70
CA THR A 224 -3.14 23.18 17.74
C THR A 224 -3.22 23.84 16.35
N SER A 225 -2.25 24.69 16.06
CA SER A 225 -2.18 25.47 14.81
C SER A 225 -1.64 24.61 13.67
N ALA A 226 -1.90 25.01 12.43
CA ALA A 226 -1.31 24.36 11.25
C ALA A 226 0.23 24.28 11.33
N VAL A 227 0.88 25.27 11.96
CA VAL A 227 2.34 25.28 12.18
C VAL A 227 2.77 24.17 13.15
N TYR A 228 2.03 23.96 14.25
CA TYR A 228 2.33 22.88 15.19
C TYR A 228 2.14 21.50 14.54
N VAL A 229 1.02 21.29 13.82
CA VAL A 229 0.76 20.04 13.09
C VAL A 229 1.82 19.80 12.01
N ALA A 230 2.17 20.81 11.20
CA ALA A 230 3.24 20.70 10.21
C ALA A 230 4.59 20.34 10.86
N SER A 231 4.91 20.95 12.01
CA SER A 231 6.13 20.62 12.76
C SER A 231 6.14 19.18 13.30
N ALA A 232 4.96 18.63 13.64
CA ALA A 232 4.82 17.24 14.08
C ALA A 232 4.96 16.28 12.89
N VAL A 233 4.25 16.54 11.79
CA VAL A 233 4.32 15.76 10.55
C VAL A 233 5.75 15.70 10.00
N ALA A 234 6.51 16.80 10.08
CA ALA A 234 7.90 16.86 9.65
C ALA A 234 8.84 15.90 10.41
N ILE A 235 8.50 15.48 11.64
CA ILE A 235 9.29 14.52 12.43
C ILE A 235 9.23 13.12 11.84
N VAL A 236 8.06 12.69 11.38
CA VAL A 236 7.82 11.33 10.85
C VAL A 236 7.95 11.25 9.32
N TRP A 237 8.24 12.37 8.67
CA TRP A 237 8.18 12.51 7.21
C TRP A 237 9.14 11.57 6.46
N LYS A 238 10.36 11.37 6.98
CA LYS A 238 11.37 10.50 6.34
C LYS A 238 11.01 9.02 6.49
N GLU A 239 10.26 8.71 7.54
CA GLU A 239 9.88 7.38 7.99
C GLU A 239 8.62 6.90 7.27
N LEU A 240 7.77 7.80 6.75
CA LEU A 240 6.61 7.45 5.92
C LEU A 240 6.97 6.58 4.71
N LEU A 241 8.14 6.78 4.11
CA LEU A 241 8.60 5.94 3.00
C LEU A 241 8.72 4.47 3.41
N THR A 242 9.11 4.19 4.65
CA THR A 242 9.14 2.83 5.21
C THR A 242 7.75 2.19 5.21
N PHE A 243 6.71 2.91 5.63
CA PHE A 243 5.33 2.38 5.60
C PHE A 243 4.84 2.16 4.17
N TYR A 244 5.17 3.08 3.26
CA TYR A 244 4.83 2.90 1.85
C TYR A 244 5.52 1.67 1.24
N ASP A 245 6.80 1.45 1.52
CA ASP A 245 7.56 0.32 1.01
C ASP A 245 7.14 -1.03 1.61
N LEU A 246 6.91 -1.07 2.94
CA LEU A 246 6.52 -2.28 3.67
C LEU A 246 5.02 -2.61 3.57
N SER A 247 4.18 -1.70 3.07
CA SER A 247 2.77 -1.96 2.77
C SER A 247 2.53 -3.11 1.78
N GLY A 248 3.56 -3.61 1.08
CA GLY A 248 3.41 -4.76 0.20
C GLY A 248 2.48 -4.52 -0.99
N PHE A 249 2.34 -3.28 -1.49
CA PHE A 249 1.54 -2.98 -2.70
C PHE A 249 1.89 -3.86 -3.91
N TRP A 250 3.16 -4.23 -4.03
CA TRP A 250 3.66 -5.12 -5.07
C TRP A 250 3.20 -6.58 -4.91
N ALA A 251 2.82 -7.01 -3.70
CA ALA A 251 2.47 -8.40 -3.34
C ALA A 251 0.96 -8.62 -3.26
N PHE A 252 0.30 -7.86 -2.38
CA PHE A 252 -1.01 -8.22 -1.82
C PHE A 252 -2.16 -7.36 -2.32
N TYR A 253 -1.87 -6.18 -2.87
CA TYR A 253 -2.89 -5.23 -3.28
C TYR A 253 -3.29 -5.55 -4.72
N ASP A 254 -3.80 -6.78 -4.93
CA ASP A 254 -4.53 -7.12 -6.15
C ASP A 254 -5.78 -6.25 -6.25
N CYS A 255 -6.23 -6.22 -7.47
CA CYS A 255 -6.73 -5.07 -8.15
C CYS A 255 -7.59 -5.62 -9.34
N THR A 256 -7.41 -6.88 -9.78
CA THR A 256 -8.09 -7.45 -10.97
C THR A 256 -9.55 -7.91 -10.81
N LYS A 257 -10.35 -7.33 -9.90
CA LYS A 257 -11.82 -7.47 -9.93
C LYS A 257 -12.53 -6.14 -9.69
N ALA A 258 -13.15 -5.61 -10.75
CA ALA A 258 -14.30 -4.73 -10.57
C ALA A 258 -15.42 -5.53 -9.88
N CYS A 259 -16.18 -4.87 -9.00
CA CYS A 259 -17.38 -5.46 -8.44
C CYS A 259 -18.44 -5.63 -9.53
N SER A 260 -18.55 -6.84 -10.08
CA SER A 260 -19.83 -7.34 -10.56
C SER A 260 -20.57 -8.01 -9.40
N VAL A 261 -20.96 -7.19 -8.41
CA VAL A 261 -22.18 -7.52 -7.65
C VAL A 261 -23.31 -6.96 -8.49
N THR A 262 -23.66 -7.72 -9.54
CA THR A 262 -24.97 -7.57 -10.14
C THR A 262 -25.95 -8.00 -9.06
N ALA A 263 -26.70 -7.07 -8.49
CA ALA A 263 -27.83 -7.44 -7.66
C ALA A 263 -28.77 -8.27 -8.54
N GLU A 264 -29.07 -9.50 -8.13
CA GLU A 264 -30.07 -10.32 -8.79
C GLU A 264 -31.43 -9.62 -8.66
N PRO A 265 -32.11 -9.26 -9.77
CA PRO A 265 -33.53 -8.99 -9.70
C PRO A 265 -34.25 -10.32 -9.46
N SER A 266 -35.20 -10.33 -8.52
CA SER A 266 -36.02 -11.49 -8.18
C SER A 266 -36.67 -12.14 -9.41
N VAL A 267 -36.57 -13.47 -9.51
CA VAL A 267 -37.49 -14.35 -10.29
C VAL A 267 -38.91 -14.30 -9.68
N GLU A 268 -40.02 -14.69 -10.32
CA GLU A 268 -40.36 -15.37 -11.60
C GLU A 268 -41.77 -14.81 -12.04
N PRO A 269 -42.55 -15.30 -13.06
CA PRO A 269 -42.28 -16.34 -14.06
C PRO A 269 -42.74 -16.11 -15.55
N VAL A 270 -41.95 -16.70 -16.46
CA VAL A 270 -42.28 -17.59 -17.62
C VAL A 270 -43.53 -17.33 -18.51
N LYS A 271 -43.32 -17.14 -19.84
CA LYS A 271 -43.72 -18.08 -20.94
C LYS A 271 -43.08 -17.72 -22.33
N PRO A 272 -43.03 -18.64 -23.32
CA PRO A 272 -42.07 -18.62 -24.44
C PRO A 272 -42.65 -18.41 -25.86
N GLU A 273 -41.76 -18.53 -26.88
CA GLU A 273 -41.90 -18.60 -28.38
C GLU A 273 -41.19 -17.43 -29.11
N VAL A 274 -40.55 -17.54 -30.31
CA VAL A 274 -40.10 -18.65 -31.20
C VAL A 274 -38.93 -18.11 -32.09
N ASP A 275 -38.18 -19.00 -32.77
CA ASP A 275 -37.03 -18.73 -33.66
C ASP A 275 -37.15 -17.64 -34.76
N VAL A 276 -35.99 -17.15 -35.27
CA VAL A 276 -35.57 -17.28 -36.70
C VAL A 276 -34.07 -16.90 -36.92
N GLU A 277 -33.45 -17.68 -37.81
CA GLU A 277 -32.06 -17.72 -38.31
C GLU A 277 -31.64 -16.47 -39.17
N LYS A 278 -30.38 -15.95 -39.18
CA LYS A 278 -29.24 -16.38 -40.05
C LYS A 278 -27.92 -15.55 -39.85
N PRO A 279 -26.73 -16.03 -40.30
CA PRO A 279 -25.42 -15.43 -39.98
C PRO A 279 -24.57 -14.88 -41.16
N VAL A 280 -23.80 -13.81 -40.90
CA VAL A 280 -22.79 -13.16 -41.79
C VAL A 280 -21.77 -12.41 -40.88
N GLN A 281 -20.43 -12.43 -41.00
CA GLN A 281 -19.43 -13.16 -41.81
C GLN A 281 -18.06 -13.20 -41.06
N ILE A 282 -17.04 -13.92 -41.56
CA ILE A 282 -15.66 -13.92 -41.00
C ILE A 282 -14.61 -13.66 -42.10
N ALA A 283 -13.88 -12.53 -42.03
CA ALA A 283 -12.87 -12.18 -43.05
C ALA A 283 -11.67 -11.32 -42.56
N LYS A 284 -11.07 -11.61 -41.38
CA LYS A 284 -9.83 -10.89 -40.92
C LYS A 284 -8.68 -11.76 -40.36
N ALA A 285 -8.84 -13.08 -40.24
CA ALA A 285 -7.82 -13.94 -39.60
C ALA A 285 -6.56 -14.21 -40.45
N ALA A 286 -6.68 -14.32 -41.78
CA ALA A 286 -5.59 -14.80 -42.64
C ALA A 286 -4.38 -13.83 -42.74
N LYS A 287 -4.61 -12.51 -42.67
CA LYS A 287 -3.55 -11.50 -42.87
C LYS A 287 -2.58 -11.37 -41.69
N VAL A 288 -2.98 -11.81 -40.50
CA VAL A 288 -2.14 -11.77 -39.29
C VAL A 288 -1.16 -12.96 -39.25
N ALA A 289 -1.59 -14.13 -39.71
CA ALA A 289 -0.78 -15.36 -39.68
C ALA A 289 0.47 -15.30 -40.58
N SER A 290 0.41 -14.60 -41.72
CA SER A 290 1.55 -14.43 -42.63
C SER A 290 2.62 -13.49 -42.06
N ALA A 291 2.21 -12.38 -41.44
CA ALA A 291 3.11 -11.40 -40.80
C ALA A 291 3.94 -12.04 -39.67
N VAL A 292 3.32 -12.86 -38.82
CA VAL A 292 4.01 -13.56 -37.72
C VAL A 292 5.04 -14.58 -38.23
N LYS A 293 4.76 -15.28 -39.34
CA LYS A 293 5.72 -16.20 -39.97
C LYS A 293 6.92 -15.45 -40.57
N ALA A 294 6.71 -14.29 -41.18
CA ALA A 294 7.79 -13.44 -41.69
C ALA A 294 8.71 -12.93 -40.57
N ALA A 295 8.14 -12.39 -39.48
CA ALA A 295 8.88 -11.89 -38.33
C ALA A 295 9.76 -12.98 -37.67
N LYS A 296 9.22 -14.19 -37.44
CA LYS A 296 10.00 -15.33 -36.92
C LYS A 296 11.17 -15.72 -37.83
N LYS A 297 11.01 -15.64 -39.16
CA LYS A 297 12.06 -15.98 -40.14
C LYS A 297 13.18 -14.92 -40.16
N ALA A 298 12.85 -13.64 -39.95
CA ALA A 298 13.82 -12.55 -39.79
C ALA A 298 14.65 -12.69 -38.50
N ALA A 299 13.99 -12.88 -37.35
CA ALA A 299 14.66 -13.04 -36.05
C ALA A 299 15.66 -14.20 -36.04
N LYS A 300 15.31 -15.34 -36.66
CA LYS A 300 16.20 -16.52 -36.76
C LYS A 300 17.42 -16.29 -37.68
N LYS A 301 17.36 -15.37 -38.64
CA LYS A 301 18.55 -14.94 -39.43
C LYS A 301 19.48 -14.03 -38.62
N VAL A 302 18.94 -13.10 -37.84
CA VAL A 302 19.73 -12.17 -37.00
C VAL A 302 20.51 -12.93 -35.93
N SER A 303 19.86 -13.87 -35.22
CA SER A 303 20.54 -14.67 -34.18
C SER A 303 21.65 -15.58 -34.74
N LYS A 304 21.48 -16.13 -35.95
CA LYS A 304 22.54 -16.92 -36.62
C LYS A 304 23.75 -16.06 -36.99
N LYS A 305 23.55 -14.86 -37.55
CA LYS A 305 24.65 -13.89 -37.82
C LYS A 305 25.38 -13.48 -36.53
N ALA A 306 24.65 -13.24 -35.44
CA ALA A 306 25.25 -12.87 -34.15
C ALA A 306 26.15 -14.00 -33.58
N ARG A 307 25.69 -15.26 -33.65
CA ARG A 307 26.50 -16.42 -33.22
C ARG A 307 27.77 -16.58 -34.07
N GLN A 308 27.66 -16.46 -35.40
CA GLN A 308 28.82 -16.54 -36.30
C GLN A 308 29.85 -15.42 -36.04
N LYS A 309 29.39 -14.18 -35.79
CA LYS A 309 30.30 -13.07 -35.42
C LYS A 309 30.99 -13.29 -34.08
N LYS A 310 30.30 -13.90 -33.09
CA LYS A 310 30.89 -14.25 -31.79
C LYS A 310 31.88 -15.43 -31.89
N GLN A 311 31.67 -16.38 -32.80
CA GLN A 311 32.63 -17.47 -33.07
C GLN A 311 33.89 -16.95 -33.78
N LYS A 312 33.76 -16.15 -34.86
CA LYS A 312 34.93 -15.53 -35.51
C LYS A 312 35.78 -14.70 -34.54
N LYS A 313 35.15 -13.92 -33.65
CA LYS A 313 35.89 -13.11 -32.66
C LYS A 313 36.61 -13.96 -31.59
N LYS A 314 36.14 -15.19 -31.31
CA LYS A 314 36.85 -16.14 -30.45
C LYS A 314 38.03 -16.81 -31.15
N GLN A 315 37.91 -17.12 -32.45
CA GLN A 315 38.97 -17.76 -33.21
C GLN A 315 40.19 -16.85 -33.41
N VAL A 316 39.96 -15.58 -33.80
CA VAL A 316 41.04 -14.57 -33.93
C VAL A 316 41.77 -14.32 -32.60
N SER A 317 41.10 -14.51 -31.46
CA SER A 317 41.67 -14.33 -30.12
C SER A 317 42.40 -15.59 -29.58
N ALA A 318 42.53 -16.64 -30.40
CA ALA A 318 43.27 -17.86 -30.09
C ALA A 318 44.44 -18.11 -31.06
N GLU A 319 44.63 -17.20 -32.03
CA GLU A 319 45.72 -17.17 -33.02
C GLU A 319 46.67 -15.97 -32.76
N GLN A 320 46.52 -15.31 -31.60
CA GLN A 320 47.37 -14.24 -31.05
C GLN A 320 47.82 -14.63 -29.64
#